data_AF-A0A0F9I4T1-F1
#
_entry.id   AF-A0A0F9I4T1-F1
#
_cell.length_a   1.000
_cell.length_b   1.000
_cell.length_c   1.000
_cell.angle_alpha   90.00
_cell.angle_beta   90.00
_cell.angle_gamma   90.00
#
_symmetry.space_group_name_H-M   'P 1'
#
loop_
_entity.id
_entity.type
_entity.pdbx_description
1 polymer ?
#
loop_
_entity_poly.entity_id
_entity_poly.type
_entity_poly.pdbx_seq_one_letter_code
_entity_poly.pdbx_strand_id
1 'polypeptide(L)' 'MNEHDYETIYEPGLTEKSKGLGITGMEVRRCKKCRYENPYFYTNNGEGFLFKDEPCKQP' A
#
# COMPACT_ATOMS: atom_id res chain seq x y z
N MET A 1 -19.12 0.93 -7.55
CA MET A 1 -18.32 1.23 -6.33
C MET A 1 -17.31 2.31 -6.70
N ASN A 2 -17.09 3.30 -5.84
CA ASN A 2 -16.04 4.28 -6.08
C ASN A 2 -14.70 3.64 -5.75
N GLU A 3 -14.08 3.03 -6.74
CA GLU A 3 -12.75 2.43 -6.59
C GLU A 3 -11.67 3.52 -6.60
N HIS A 4 -10.64 3.31 -5.77
CA HIS A 4 -9.45 4.14 -5.79
C HIS A 4 -8.67 3.95 -7.08
N ASP A 5 -7.93 5.00 -7.45
CA ASP A 5 -6.94 4.97 -8.52
C ASP A 5 -5.58 5.30 -7.91
N TYR A 6 -4.90 4.28 -7.42
CA TYR A 6 -3.67 4.41 -6.64
C TYR A 6 -2.44 4.63 -7.53
N GLU A 7 -1.53 5.48 -7.07
CA GLU A 7 -0.14 5.59 -7.57
C GLU A 7 0.86 5.39 -6.44
N THR A 8 2.00 4.78 -6.73
CA THR A 8 3.11 4.69 -5.78
C THR A 8 3.77 6.06 -5.64
N ILE A 9 3.89 6.53 -4.40
CA ILE A 9 4.51 7.83 -4.09
C ILE A 9 5.82 7.70 -3.31
N TYR A 10 6.06 6.53 -2.71
CA TYR A 10 7.26 6.27 -1.93
C TYR A 10 7.51 4.76 -1.80
N GLU A 11 8.78 4.35 -1.90
CA GLU A 11 9.23 2.97 -1.72
C GLU A 11 10.21 2.90 -0.54
N PRO A 12 9.72 2.63 0.68
CA PRO A 12 10.60 2.50 1.84
C PRO A 12 11.52 1.29 1.71
N GLY A 13 12.78 1.48 2.11
CA GLY A 13 13.71 0.37 2.32
C GLY A 13 13.22 -0.56 3.43
N LEU A 14 13.49 -1.86 3.29
CA LEU A 14 13.08 -2.87 4.26
C LEU A 14 14.10 -2.98 5.39
N THR A 15 13.60 -3.03 6.63
CA THR A 15 14.43 -3.37 7.80
C THR A 15 14.67 -4.88 7.86
N GLU A 16 15.72 -5.32 8.56
CA GLU A 16 15.96 -6.74 8.81
C GLU A 16 14.79 -7.42 9.52
N LYS A 17 14.10 -6.69 10.42
CA LYS A 17 12.88 -7.18 11.06
C LYS A 17 11.76 -7.42 10.06
N SER A 18 11.58 -6.51 9.09
CA SER A 18 10.58 -6.65 8.01
C SER A 18 10.86 -7.89 7.16
N LYS A 19 12.12 -8.08 6.76
CA LYS A 19 12.55 -9.25 5.99
C LYS A 19 12.34 -10.54 6.77
N GLY A 20 12.62 -10.53 8.08
CA GLY A 20 12.36 -11.66 8.99
C GLY A 20 10.87 -12.03 9.12
N LEU A 21 9.96 -11.11 8.81
CA LEU A 21 8.51 -11.36 8.71
C LEU A 21 8.07 -11.84 7.31
N GLY A 22 9.01 -12.06 6.38
CA GLY A 22 8.72 -12.50 5.02
C GLY A 22 8.29 -11.37 4.08
N ILE A 23 8.45 -10.10 4.47
CA ILE A 23 8.19 -8.95 3.60
C ILE A 23 9.35 -8.81 2.61
N THR A 24 9.02 -8.78 1.34
CA THR A 24 9.96 -8.69 0.20
C THR A 24 9.97 -7.32 -0.46
N GLY A 25 8.95 -6.49 -0.20
CA GLY A 25 8.85 -5.11 -0.67
C GLY A 25 7.77 -4.34 0.07
N MET A 26 7.83 -3.01 0.01
CA MET A 26 6.81 -2.14 0.56
C MET A 26 6.74 -0.84 -0.24
N GLU A 27 5.53 -0.34 -0.41
CA GLU A 27 5.19 0.90 -1.09
C GLU A 27 4.22 1.71 -0.23
N VAL A 28 4.28 3.03 -0.34
CA VAL A 28 3.17 3.89 0.05
C VAL A 28 2.47 4.32 -1.22
N ARG A 29 1.20 3.95 -1.35
CA ARG A 29 0.36 4.31 -2.49
C ARG A 29 -0.62 5.39 -2.11
N ARG A 30 -0.85 6.36 -3.00
CA ARG A 30 -1.81 7.44 -2.84
C ARG A 30 -2.87 7.38 -3.94
N CYS A 31 -4.14 7.51 -3.59
CA CYS A 31 -5.21 7.63 -4.57
C CYS A 31 -5.15 9.00 -5.26
N LYS A 32 -5.11 9.03 -6.60
CA LYS A 32 -5.10 10.27 -7.41
C LYS A 32 -6.38 11.10 -7.22
N LYS A 33 -7.50 10.44 -6.91
CA LYS A 33 -8.83 11.07 -6.79
C LYS A 33 -9.07 11.70 -5.42
N CYS A 34 -8.90 10.94 -4.34
CA CYS A 34 -9.22 11.39 -2.98
C CYS A 34 -8.00 11.65 -2.10
N ARG A 35 -6.78 11.46 -2.63
CA ARG A 35 -5.51 11.67 -1.93
C ARG A 35 -5.31 10.77 -0.70
N TYR A 36 -6.16 9.76 -0.50
CA TYR A 36 -6.00 8.75 0.54
C TYR A 36 -4.72 7.94 0.32
N GLU A 37 -3.95 7.75 1.38
CA GLU A 37 -2.69 7.00 1.37
C GLU A 37 -2.88 5.68 2.09
N ASN A 38 -2.37 4.61 1.49
CA ASN A 38 -2.40 3.28 2.07
C ASN A 38 -1.09 2.54 1.76
N PRO A 39 -0.36 2.06 2.78
CA PRO A 39 0.80 1.21 2.57
C PRO A 39 0.40 -0.09 1.90
N TYR A 40 1.17 -0.48 0.89
CA TYR A 40 1.05 -1.74 0.17
C TYR A 40 2.31 -2.56 0.42
N PHE A 41 2.15 -3.82 0.78
CA PHE A 41 3.27 -4.70 1.10
C PHE A 41 3.29 -5.90 0.18
N TYR A 42 4.50 -6.36 -0.11
CA TYR A 42 4.76 -7.58 -0.85
C TYR A 42 5.40 -8.59 0.11
N THR A 43 4.96 -9.83 0.02
CA THR A 43 5.54 -10.97 0.75
C THR A 43 5.79 -12.12 -0.20
N ASN A 44 6.48 -13.15 0.27
CA ASN A 44 6.62 -14.40 -0.48
C ASN A 44 5.28 -15.11 -0.76
N ASN A 45 4.23 -14.79 -0.01
CA ASN A 45 2.94 -15.49 -0.06
C ASN A 45 1.82 -14.65 -0.71
N GLY A 46 2.16 -13.46 -1.23
CA GLY A 46 1.19 -12.55 -1.82
C GLY A 46 1.43 -11.10 -1.40
N GLU A 47 0.49 -10.26 -1.75
CA GLU A 47 0.57 -8.80 -1.63
C GLU A 47 -0.76 -8.23 -1.17
N GLY A 48 -0.72 -7.04 -0.57
CA GLY A 48 -1.94 -6.42 -0.07
C GLY A 48 -1.74 -5.07 0.58
N PHE A 49 -2.85 -4.40 0.82
CA PHE A 49 -2.88 -3.18 1.62
C PHE A 49 -2.80 -3.50 3.11
N LEU A 50 -2.04 -2.69 3.84
CA LEU A 50 -1.92 -2.81 5.29
C LEU A 50 -3.24 -2.47 5.99
N PHE A 51 -3.97 -1.49 5.47
CA PHE A 51 -5.26 -1.07 5.99
C PHE A 51 -6.39 -1.46 5.02
N LYS A 52 -7.57 -1.69 5.59
CA LYS A 52 -8.78 -1.96 4.83
C LYS A 52 -9.03 -0.84 3.82
N ASP A 53 -9.18 -1.23 2.56
CA ASP A 53 -9.44 -0.30 1.48
C ASP A 53 -10.92 0.12 1.48
N GLU A 54 -11.24 1.24 2.16
CA GLU A 54 -12.58 1.81 2.12
C GLU A 54 -12.87 2.43 0.74
N PRO A 55 -14.14 2.46 0.28
CA PRO A 55 -14.47 3.10 -1.00
C PRO A 55 -13.96 4.54 -1.10
N CYS A 56 -13.50 4.92 -2.29
CA CYS A 56 -13.01 6.25 -2.59
C CYS A 56 -14.10 7.31 -2.32
N LYS A 57 -13.84 8.15 -1.32
CA LYS A 57 -14.64 9.34 -1.00
C LYS A 57 -14.04 10.50 -1.78
N GLN A 58 -14.61 10.82 -2.94
CA GLN A 58 -14.18 11.99 -3.70
C GLN A 58 -14.40 13.25 -2.84
N PRO A 59 -13.46 14.21 -2.86
CA PRO A 59 -13.57 15.46 -2.10
C PRO A 59 -14.74 16.33 -2.58
#